data_AF-A0A938EWT1-F1
#
_entry.id   AF-A0A938EWT1-F1
#
_cell.length_a   1.000
_cell.length_b   1.000
_cell.length_c   1.000
_cell.angle_alpha   90.00
_cell.angle_beta   90.00
_cell.angle_gamma   90.00
#
_symmetry.space_group_name_H-M   'P 1'
#
loop_
_entity.id
_entity.type
_entity.pdbx_description
1 polymer ?
#
loop_
_entity_poly.entity_id
_entity_poly.type
_entity_poly.pdbx_seq_one_letter_code
_entity_poly.pdbx_strand_id
1 'polypeptide(L)'
;MENAVNQAIIVNGLKELGLKNGDILFLHSSLKSFGYVEGGAETVVKAFLEVLGEEGTLVVPIFRSYFWDGPDQVWDRNNSPSLMGIISETVRNWKGNYRSYHAPHPISAVGKLAEDITERHNISDFSFDSPFSRLLELNAWIMLLGVDYNRCTMIHLIEERAEIPYRRWVDLTGTVINNGISHRMTYPFQARHYGVENDFNLIGKRLKSEGKVNIGNIGKSTIRLFRSKDLYECCMRSIRQDPLSLISYDTREEASKYIPKYGEMLDESYEIDPSIVTPKSNIAGRLAKSMNVLKTLIPPFVEKKIHFEASDDLILEEFRLRGGLSDFIPGMIAIPKSYKKKLPAVICLHGTGESWENLMEQPFEERNHTLMGWAREFARRGFVAVAITQFSHPPRHESWDWELPKLLPVYGQTAMGRLVSDVLLCVDYLQTRSEVDKEKIYVGGFSLGGISAFYSFVLDDRISSAFTFCGGVGSIRHLIRQGNTRFHSVYYYIPNIISDGLDHPQLVPAFAPKPLFIYGTTDDAGMPVSGIRAFESSAYPIYESLNAKDNLQIVIDEGQHILSKRAFNMVADWLCRING
;
A
#
# COMPACT_ATOMS: atom_id res chain seq x y z
N MET A 1 6.50 40.29 41.75
CA MET A 1 6.32 38.87 41.35
C MET A 1 5.06 38.73 40.50
N GLU A 2 4.94 39.48 39.39
CA GLU A 2 3.66 39.64 38.66
C GLU A 2 3.44 38.65 37.51
N ASN A 3 4.28 37.62 37.35
CA ASN A 3 4.21 36.67 36.22
C ASN A 3 4.53 35.22 36.62
N ALA A 4 4.20 34.80 37.85
CA ALA A 4 4.43 33.43 38.29
C ALA A 4 3.38 32.47 37.67
N VAL A 5 3.84 31.37 37.08
CA VAL A 5 2.95 30.29 36.62
C VAL A 5 2.62 29.41 37.81
N ASN A 6 1.34 29.31 38.16
CA ASN A 6 0.83 28.46 39.25
C ASN A 6 0.08 27.23 38.70
N GLN A 7 -0.34 26.32 39.58
CA GLN A 7 -1.02 25.07 39.20
C GLN A 7 -2.27 25.33 38.35
N ALA A 8 -3.12 26.28 38.74
CA ALA A 8 -4.37 26.58 38.06
C ALA A 8 -4.16 27.04 36.61
N ILE A 9 -3.14 27.86 36.37
CA ILE A 9 -2.75 28.29 35.00
C ILE A 9 -2.34 27.08 34.17
N ILE A 10 -1.56 26.14 34.73
CA ILE A 10 -1.14 24.94 34.02
C ILE A 10 -2.34 24.04 33.73
N VAL A 11 -3.19 23.77 34.71
CA VAL A 11 -4.40 22.94 34.55
C VAL A 11 -5.31 23.50 33.45
N ASN A 12 -5.57 24.82 33.46
CA ASN A 12 -6.42 25.45 32.46
C ASN A 12 -5.80 25.36 31.06
N GLY A 13 -4.51 25.67 30.93
CA GLY A 13 -3.82 25.58 29.63
C GLY A 13 -3.76 24.16 29.07
N LEU A 14 -3.60 23.15 29.93
CA LEU A 14 -3.62 21.74 29.53
C LEU A 14 -5.01 21.33 28.99
N LYS A 15 -6.09 21.77 29.66
CA LYS A 15 -7.47 21.52 29.22
C LYS A 15 -7.79 22.24 27.91
N GLU A 16 -7.37 23.51 27.76
CA GLU A 16 -7.55 24.29 26.53
C GLU A 16 -6.81 23.68 25.33
N LEU A 17 -5.63 23.07 25.55
CA LEU A 17 -4.91 22.31 24.53
C LEU A 17 -5.63 21.02 24.11
N GLY A 18 -6.60 20.56 24.89
CA GLY A 18 -7.43 19.39 24.59
C GLY A 18 -7.12 18.15 25.40
N LEU A 19 -6.26 18.23 26.43
CA LEU A 19 -6.01 17.12 27.35
C LEU A 19 -7.20 16.93 28.31
N LYS A 20 -7.60 15.68 28.54
CA LYS A 20 -8.79 15.30 29.30
C LYS A 20 -8.50 14.26 30.38
N ASN A 21 -9.47 14.10 31.27
CA ASN A 21 -9.48 12.99 32.22
C ASN A 21 -9.47 11.65 31.47
N GLY A 22 -8.69 10.67 31.97
CA GLY A 22 -8.54 9.37 31.35
C GLY A 22 -7.50 9.29 30.22
N ASP A 23 -6.91 10.42 29.83
CA ASP A 23 -5.88 10.42 28.78
C ASP A 23 -4.59 9.74 29.24
N ILE A 24 -3.87 9.16 28.27
CA ILE A 24 -2.53 8.61 28.46
C ILE A 24 -1.57 9.57 27.78
N LEU A 25 -0.62 10.13 28.53
CA LEU A 25 0.25 11.20 28.08
C LEU A 25 1.72 10.80 28.18
N PHE A 26 2.43 10.80 27.06
CA PHE A 26 3.88 10.75 27.02
C PHE A 26 4.49 12.15 26.89
N LEU A 27 5.17 12.60 27.94
CA LEU A 27 5.61 13.98 28.12
C LEU A 27 7.13 14.12 27.94
N HIS A 28 7.54 14.96 26.99
CA HIS A 28 8.87 15.55 26.93
C HIS A 28 8.78 17.01 27.39
N SER A 29 9.67 17.44 28.29
CA SER A 29 9.49 18.72 28.96
C SER A 29 10.78 19.48 29.27
N SER A 30 10.65 20.80 29.35
CA SER A 30 11.68 21.72 29.86
C SER A 30 11.06 22.69 30.86
N LEU A 31 11.33 22.52 32.17
CA LEU A 31 10.77 23.41 33.20
C LEU A 31 11.16 24.89 32.96
N LYS A 32 12.40 25.14 32.51
CA LYS A 32 12.91 26.48 32.25
C LYS A 32 12.08 27.24 31.20
N SER A 33 11.40 26.54 30.29
CA SER A 33 10.57 27.14 29.25
C SER A 33 9.34 27.88 29.79
N PHE A 34 8.85 27.53 30.99
CA PHE A 34 7.72 28.21 31.62
C PHE A 34 8.07 29.63 32.11
N GLY A 35 9.34 29.89 32.40
CA GLY A 35 9.75 31.00 33.26
C GLY A 35 9.79 30.56 34.73
N TYR A 36 9.18 31.33 35.62
CA TYR A 36 9.08 30.98 37.05
C TYR A 36 7.78 30.23 37.33
N VAL A 37 7.91 29.02 37.89
CA VAL A 37 6.78 28.18 38.34
C VAL A 37 6.76 28.15 39.86
N GLU A 38 5.66 28.58 40.46
CA GLU A 38 5.46 28.50 41.91
C GLU A 38 5.45 27.03 42.35
N GLY A 39 6.30 26.65 43.32
CA GLY A 39 6.45 25.25 43.74
C GLY A 39 7.22 24.36 42.76
N GLY A 40 7.78 24.92 41.67
CA GLY A 40 8.70 24.23 40.77
C GLY A 40 8.09 23.05 40.01
N ALA A 41 8.90 22.00 39.80
CA ALA A 41 8.51 20.82 39.02
C ALA A 41 7.33 20.04 39.64
N GLU A 42 7.23 20.03 40.98
CA GLU A 42 6.16 19.34 41.69
C GLU A 42 4.78 19.91 41.32
N THR A 43 4.66 21.23 41.22
CA THR A 43 3.44 21.91 40.76
C THR A 43 3.05 21.50 39.34
N VAL A 44 4.03 21.33 38.45
CA VAL A 44 3.77 20.87 37.08
C VAL A 44 3.23 19.44 37.09
N VAL A 45 3.84 18.53 37.87
CA VAL A 45 3.38 17.15 37.97
C VAL A 45 1.98 17.07 38.59
N LYS A 46 1.70 17.84 39.64
CA LYS A 46 0.35 17.95 40.23
C LYS A 46 -0.69 18.40 39.21
N ALA A 47 -0.38 19.42 38.40
CA ALA A 47 -1.29 19.90 37.36
C ALA A 47 -1.60 18.81 36.31
N PHE A 48 -0.60 18.06 35.86
CA PHE A 48 -0.83 16.94 34.93
C PHE A 48 -1.70 15.85 35.56
N LEU A 49 -1.36 15.40 36.77
CA LEU A 49 -2.13 14.35 37.46
C LEU A 49 -3.56 14.78 37.77
N GLU A 50 -3.80 16.06 38.06
CA GLU A 50 -5.15 16.61 38.23
C GLU A 50 -5.97 16.55 36.95
N VAL A 51 -5.40 16.94 35.80
CA VAL A 51 -6.10 16.94 34.51
C VAL A 51 -6.38 15.51 34.05
N LEU A 52 -5.40 14.62 34.17
CA LEU A 52 -5.51 13.22 33.77
C LEU A 52 -6.44 12.43 34.69
N GLY A 53 -6.49 12.79 35.98
CA GLY A 53 -7.28 12.12 37.00
C GLY A 53 -6.87 10.67 37.24
N GLU A 54 -7.67 9.95 38.04
CA GLU A 54 -7.39 8.57 38.45
C GLU A 54 -7.39 7.57 37.27
N GLU A 55 -8.15 7.87 36.22
CA GLU A 55 -8.26 7.04 35.03
C GLU A 55 -7.14 7.27 34.01
N GLY A 56 -6.41 8.39 34.12
CA GLY A 56 -5.36 8.76 33.20
C GLY A 56 -3.99 8.19 33.59
N THR A 57 -3.00 8.43 32.74
CA THR A 57 -1.62 7.98 33.00
C THR A 57 -0.60 8.97 32.43
N LEU A 58 0.30 9.46 33.28
CA LEU A 58 1.42 10.29 32.90
C LEU A 58 2.66 9.42 32.71
N VAL A 59 3.34 9.57 31.58
CA VAL A 59 4.54 8.81 31.21
C VAL A 59 5.64 9.78 30.80
N VAL A 60 6.86 9.56 31.26
CA VAL A 60 8.04 10.39 30.94
C VAL A 60 9.26 9.54 30.60
N PRO A 61 10.15 9.99 29.70
CA PRO A 61 11.46 9.38 29.53
C PRO A 61 12.35 9.71 30.73
N ILE A 62 13.16 8.75 31.17
CA ILE A 62 14.06 8.92 32.33
C ILE A 62 15.46 8.38 32.10
N PHE A 63 15.87 8.33 30.85
CA PHE A 63 17.13 7.75 30.46
C PHE A 63 18.31 8.72 30.61
N ARG A 64 19.49 8.12 30.59
CA ARG A 64 20.81 8.69 30.35
C ARG A 64 21.34 8.05 29.07
N SER A 65 22.42 8.53 28.51
CA SER A 65 23.23 7.78 27.54
C SER A 65 23.87 6.54 28.20
N TYR A 66 23.06 5.63 28.76
CA TYR A 66 23.53 4.42 29.43
C TYR A 66 24.19 3.49 28.41
N PHE A 67 25.35 2.95 28.79
CA PHE A 67 26.19 2.01 28.06
C PHE A 67 26.88 2.56 26.81
N TRP A 68 26.71 3.85 26.50
CA TRP A 68 27.41 4.52 25.41
C TRP A 68 28.89 4.79 25.69
N ASP A 69 29.26 4.98 26.96
CA ASP A 69 30.65 5.24 27.37
C ASP A 69 31.42 3.94 27.65
N GLY A 70 30.82 2.79 27.33
CA GLY A 70 31.42 1.47 27.48
C GLY A 70 30.81 0.65 28.62
N PRO A 71 31.30 -0.58 28.80
CA PRO A 71 30.54 -1.60 29.49
C PRO A 71 30.68 -1.57 31.01
N ASP A 72 31.50 -0.67 31.55
CA ASP A 72 31.63 -0.43 33.00
C ASP A 72 30.51 0.45 33.56
N GLN A 73 29.67 1.02 32.69
CA GLN A 73 28.51 1.78 33.11
C GLN A 73 27.50 0.88 33.83
N VAL A 74 26.93 1.42 34.91
CA VAL A 74 25.93 0.75 35.75
C VAL A 74 24.61 1.51 35.65
N TRP A 75 23.53 0.77 35.45
CA TRP A 75 22.18 1.27 35.58
C TRP A 75 21.43 0.48 36.66
N ASP A 76 21.16 1.15 37.77
CA ASP A 76 20.24 0.67 38.80
C ASP A 76 18.81 1.12 38.46
N ARG A 77 17.91 0.16 38.22
CA ARG A 77 16.52 0.40 37.88
C ARG A 77 15.81 1.23 38.94
N ASN A 78 16.09 1.06 40.22
CA ASN A 78 15.37 1.78 41.27
C ASN A 78 16.00 3.15 41.55
N ASN A 79 17.33 3.24 41.49
CA ASN A 79 18.04 4.41 42.01
C ASN A 79 18.61 5.36 40.94
N SER A 80 18.81 4.92 39.70
CA SER A 80 19.47 5.78 38.72
C SER A 80 18.59 6.99 38.34
N PRO A 81 19.12 8.23 38.43
CA PRO A 81 18.35 9.43 38.16
C PRO A 81 18.10 9.65 36.66
N SER A 82 17.07 10.43 36.35
CA SER A 82 16.76 10.92 35.01
C SER A 82 17.67 12.08 34.62
N LEU A 83 18.14 12.09 33.37
CA LEU A 83 18.75 13.28 32.74
C LEU A 83 17.81 14.02 31.79
N MET A 84 16.54 13.59 31.72
CA MET A 84 15.53 14.14 30.80
C MET A 84 14.78 15.33 31.39
N GLY A 85 15.46 16.12 32.23
CA GLY A 85 14.92 17.30 32.91
C GLY A 85 14.28 17.00 34.27
N ILE A 86 14.16 18.06 35.09
CA ILE A 86 13.73 17.95 36.49
C ILE A 86 12.28 17.49 36.66
N ILE A 87 11.40 17.76 35.70
CA ILE A 87 10.00 17.26 35.72
C ILE A 87 10.00 15.74 35.60
N SER A 88 10.78 15.18 34.66
CA SER A 88 10.90 13.73 34.48
C SER A 88 11.47 13.06 35.73
N GLU A 89 12.45 13.68 36.39
CA GLU A 89 12.99 13.21 37.66
C GLU A 89 11.98 13.30 38.82
N THR A 90 11.13 14.33 38.82
CA THR A 90 10.05 14.45 39.82
C THR A 90 9.02 13.34 39.63
N VAL A 91 8.66 12.99 38.40
CA VAL A 91 7.75 11.85 38.12
C VAL A 91 8.40 10.52 38.53
N ARG A 92 9.69 10.32 38.26
CA ARG A 92 10.45 9.12 38.69
C ARG A 92 10.44 8.92 40.21
N ASN A 93 10.43 9.99 40.98
CA ASN A 93 10.38 9.94 42.45
C ASN A 93 8.95 10.08 43.00
N TRP A 94 7.94 10.14 42.13
CA TRP A 94 6.55 10.30 42.56
C TRP A 94 6.07 9.04 43.29
N LYS A 95 5.29 9.21 44.35
CA LYS A 95 4.72 8.08 45.08
C LYS A 95 3.78 7.28 44.16
N GLY A 96 4.02 5.97 44.05
CA GLY A 96 3.22 5.10 43.18
C GLY A 96 3.64 5.14 41.70
N ASN A 97 4.83 5.65 41.39
CA ASN A 97 5.40 5.51 40.05
C ASN A 97 5.82 4.07 39.77
N TYR A 98 5.77 3.70 38.49
CA TYR A 98 6.35 2.49 37.94
C TYR A 98 7.48 2.85 36.96
N ARG A 99 8.44 1.94 36.81
CA ARG A 99 9.63 2.13 35.98
C ARG A 99 9.94 0.90 35.14
N SER A 100 10.26 1.14 33.86
CA SER A 100 10.54 0.06 32.91
C SER A 100 11.88 -0.64 33.16
N TYR A 101 12.07 -1.80 32.52
CA TYR A 101 13.24 -2.67 32.71
C TYR A 101 14.37 -2.45 31.70
N HIS A 102 14.10 -1.80 30.57
CA HIS A 102 15.11 -1.57 29.53
C HIS A 102 16.05 -0.43 29.91
N ALA A 103 17.34 -0.74 30.08
CA ALA A 103 18.33 0.17 30.66
C ALA A 103 18.78 1.33 29.74
N PRO A 104 18.95 1.16 28.42
CA PRO A 104 19.33 2.27 27.55
C PRO A 104 18.28 3.40 27.44
N HIS A 105 16.98 3.06 27.32
CA HIS A 105 15.88 4.04 27.24
C HIS A 105 14.74 3.79 28.23
N PRO A 106 14.98 3.83 29.56
CA PRO A 106 13.93 3.65 30.55
C PRO A 106 12.92 4.80 30.53
N ILE A 107 11.68 4.45 30.89
CA ILE A 107 10.58 5.38 31.15
C ILE A 107 10.05 5.22 32.59
N SER A 108 9.39 6.25 33.10
CA SER A 108 8.59 6.18 34.33
C SER A 108 7.16 6.58 34.04
N ALA A 109 6.22 5.95 34.73
CA ALA A 109 4.79 6.22 34.58
C ALA A 109 4.09 6.33 35.94
N VAL A 110 3.04 7.15 36.01
CA VAL A 110 2.15 7.30 37.17
C VAL A 110 0.70 7.31 36.66
N GLY A 111 -0.17 6.50 37.26
CA GLY A 111 -1.59 6.43 36.92
C GLY A 111 -2.06 5.02 36.56
N LYS A 112 -3.28 4.90 36.04
CA LYS A 112 -4.01 3.64 35.88
C LYS A 112 -3.27 2.56 35.08
N LEU A 113 -2.56 2.95 34.02
CA LEU A 113 -1.85 2.03 33.12
C LEU A 113 -0.33 2.06 33.32
N ALA A 114 0.15 2.65 34.43
CA ALA A 114 1.59 2.78 34.66
C ALA A 114 2.31 1.43 34.70
N GLU A 115 1.71 0.42 35.34
CA GLU A 115 2.25 -0.93 35.39
C GLU A 115 2.27 -1.59 34.00
N ASP A 116 1.13 -1.68 33.30
CA ASP A 116 1.02 -2.27 31.94
C ASP A 116 2.02 -1.66 30.92
N ILE A 117 2.24 -0.35 31.00
CA ILE A 117 3.16 0.34 30.10
C ILE A 117 4.62 0.00 30.45
N THR A 118 4.96 -0.16 31.73
CA THR A 118 6.35 -0.26 32.18
C THR A 118 6.81 -1.69 32.47
N GLU A 119 5.93 -2.66 32.66
CA GLU A 119 6.29 -4.05 33.00
C GLU A 119 6.97 -4.82 31.84
N ARG A 120 7.26 -4.15 30.73
CA ARG A 120 7.71 -4.81 29.52
C ARG A 120 9.20 -5.14 29.51
N HIS A 121 9.53 -6.26 28.87
CA HIS A 121 10.87 -6.84 28.77
C HIS A 121 11.33 -6.89 27.32
N ASN A 122 11.54 -5.72 26.74
CA ASN A 122 11.83 -5.56 25.33
C ASN A 122 13.26 -5.92 24.94
N ILE A 123 13.43 -6.41 23.70
CA ILE A 123 14.72 -6.85 23.14
C ILE A 123 15.58 -5.63 22.78
N SER A 124 15.05 -4.76 21.93
CA SER A 124 15.61 -3.45 21.59
C SER A 124 14.76 -2.35 22.21
N ASP A 125 15.25 -1.13 22.28
CA ASP A 125 14.55 0.04 22.84
C ASP A 125 13.12 0.24 22.32
N PHE A 126 12.89 -0.07 21.03
CA PHE A 126 11.62 0.20 20.36
C PHE A 126 10.96 -1.02 19.71
N SER A 127 11.38 -2.23 20.08
CA SER A 127 10.74 -3.48 19.66
C SER A 127 9.24 -3.53 20.01
N PHE A 128 8.51 -4.49 19.45
CA PHE A 128 7.05 -4.59 19.57
C PHE A 128 6.56 -4.77 21.01
N ASP A 129 7.39 -5.37 21.86
CA ASP A 129 7.19 -5.51 23.30
C ASP A 129 7.71 -4.30 24.10
N SER A 130 8.18 -3.22 23.48
CA SER A 130 8.63 -2.02 24.21
C SER A 130 7.48 -1.19 24.80
N PRO A 131 7.75 -0.43 25.88
CA PRO A 131 6.81 0.57 26.38
C PRO A 131 6.39 1.61 25.33
N PHE A 132 7.29 1.95 24.41
CA PHE A 132 7.01 2.87 23.30
C PHE A 132 6.00 2.27 22.31
N SER A 133 6.12 0.98 21.99
CA SER A 133 5.13 0.27 21.19
C SER A 133 3.77 0.25 21.89
N ARG A 134 3.73 0.10 23.21
CA ARG A 134 2.48 0.17 23.98
C ARG A 134 1.82 1.54 23.94
N LEU A 135 2.59 2.61 24.07
CA LEU A 135 2.08 3.99 23.93
C LEU A 135 1.46 4.23 22.54
N LEU A 136 1.98 3.59 21.50
CA LEU A 136 1.41 3.63 20.16
C LEU A 136 0.11 2.83 20.04
N GLU A 137 0.07 1.61 20.59
CA GLU A 137 -1.14 0.76 20.63
C GLU A 137 -2.31 1.49 21.29
N LEU A 138 -2.04 2.11 22.45
CA LEU A 138 -3.00 2.87 23.23
C LEU A 138 -3.36 4.22 22.60
N ASN A 139 -2.75 4.58 21.47
CA ASN A 139 -2.91 5.87 20.81
C ASN A 139 -2.68 7.05 21.77
N ALA A 140 -1.66 6.95 22.63
CA ALA A 140 -1.36 7.94 23.65
C ALA A 140 -1.16 9.35 23.04
N TRP A 141 -1.46 10.37 23.84
CA TRP A 141 -1.02 11.72 23.56
C TRP A 141 0.48 11.85 23.74
N ILE A 142 1.13 12.59 22.86
CA ILE A 142 2.53 13.01 22.99
C ILE A 142 2.51 14.52 23.20
N MET A 143 3.19 14.98 24.25
CA MET A 143 3.35 16.39 24.53
C MET A 143 4.82 16.79 24.50
N LEU A 144 5.11 17.82 23.71
CA LEU A 144 6.38 18.51 23.68
C LEU A 144 6.19 19.85 24.39
N LEU A 145 6.52 19.88 25.68
CA LEU A 145 6.40 21.05 26.54
C LEU A 145 7.71 21.83 26.50
N GLY A 146 7.72 22.96 25.80
CA GLY A 146 8.89 23.83 25.73
C GLY A 146 10.10 23.22 25.03
N VAL A 147 9.88 22.16 24.27
CA VAL A 147 10.87 21.46 23.44
C VAL A 147 10.31 21.27 22.04
N ASP A 148 11.20 21.04 21.08
CA ASP A 148 10.87 20.83 19.68
C ASP A 148 10.78 19.33 19.34
N TYR A 149 10.52 19.03 18.06
CA TYR A 149 10.34 17.64 17.61
C TYR A 149 11.64 16.83 17.68
N ASN A 150 12.80 17.48 17.72
CA ASN A 150 14.11 16.84 17.93
C ASN A 150 14.28 16.24 19.34
N ARG A 151 13.29 16.38 20.23
CA ARG A 151 13.21 15.70 21.52
C ARG A 151 12.15 14.61 21.58
N CYS A 152 11.43 14.35 20.49
CA CYS A 152 10.38 13.34 20.44
C CYS A 152 10.97 11.93 20.23
N THR A 153 11.16 11.19 21.33
CA THR A 153 11.76 9.85 21.30
C THR A 153 10.93 8.85 20.50
N MET A 154 9.60 9.05 20.40
CA MET A 154 8.71 8.19 19.62
C MET A 154 9.07 8.09 18.12
N ILE A 155 9.82 9.05 17.58
CA ILE A 155 10.25 8.99 16.17
C ILE A 155 11.28 7.88 15.95
N HIS A 156 12.12 7.57 16.93
CA HIS A 156 13.09 6.47 16.82
C HIS A 156 12.43 5.09 16.75
N LEU A 157 11.26 4.92 17.40
CA LEU A 157 10.44 3.73 17.20
C LEU A 157 10.01 3.55 15.74
N ILE A 158 9.72 4.66 15.07
CA ILE A 158 9.29 4.64 13.68
C ILE A 158 10.49 4.34 12.77
N GLU A 159 11.66 4.91 13.07
CA GLU A 159 12.91 4.59 12.36
C GLU A 159 13.26 3.09 12.47
N GLU A 160 13.15 2.51 13.67
CA GLU A 160 13.43 1.09 13.90
C GLU A 160 12.45 0.19 13.13
N ARG A 161 11.14 0.47 13.21
CA ARG A 161 10.09 -0.29 12.50
C ARG A 161 10.17 -0.17 10.98
N ALA A 162 10.69 0.94 10.48
CA ALA A 162 10.89 1.15 9.05
C ALA A 162 12.24 0.58 8.56
N GLU A 163 13.07 0.07 9.47
CA GLU A 163 14.43 -0.44 9.18
C GLU A 163 15.25 0.56 8.35
N ILE A 164 15.24 1.84 8.75
CA ILE A 164 15.80 2.89 7.89
C ILE A 164 17.31 2.68 7.69
N PRO A 165 17.82 2.64 6.44
CA PRO A 165 19.17 2.16 6.17
C PRO A 165 20.33 3.04 6.69
N TYR A 166 20.07 4.30 7.06
CA TYR A 166 21.09 5.14 7.72
C TYR A 166 21.24 4.84 9.23
N ARG A 167 20.56 3.80 9.74
CA ARG A 167 20.74 3.22 11.07
C ARG A 167 21.47 1.88 10.96
N ARG A 168 22.24 1.55 11.99
CA ARG A 168 22.92 0.26 12.14
C ARG A 168 22.73 -0.30 13.54
N TRP A 169 22.64 -1.61 13.63
CA TRP A 169 22.63 -2.30 14.92
C TRP A 169 24.02 -2.26 15.56
N VAL A 170 24.04 -1.90 16.84
CA VAL A 170 25.20 -1.98 17.72
C VAL A 170 24.77 -2.60 19.04
N ASP A 171 25.70 -3.22 19.74
CA ASP A 171 25.45 -3.81 21.05
C ASP A 171 25.90 -2.86 22.15
N LEU A 172 24.95 -2.44 22.98
CA LEU A 172 25.18 -1.66 24.19
C LEU A 172 25.27 -2.62 25.38
N THR A 173 26.47 -2.81 25.92
CA THR A 173 26.69 -3.69 27.06
C THR A 173 26.90 -2.88 28.33
N GLY A 174 26.36 -3.34 29.46
CA GLY A 174 26.68 -2.78 30.76
C GLY A 174 26.07 -3.56 31.92
N THR A 175 26.16 -2.99 33.12
CA THR A 175 25.68 -3.66 34.33
C THR A 175 24.30 -3.12 34.73
N VAL A 176 23.32 -4.00 34.86
CA VAL A 176 21.95 -3.68 35.26
C VAL A 176 21.70 -4.20 36.66
N ILE A 177 21.22 -3.33 37.56
CA ILE A 177 20.79 -3.72 38.90
C ILE A 177 19.27 -3.62 38.96
N ASN A 178 18.61 -4.75 39.23
CA ASN A 178 17.17 -4.83 39.40
C ASN A 178 16.86 -5.52 40.73
N ASN A 179 16.11 -4.86 41.62
CA ASN A 179 15.79 -5.36 42.96
C ASN A 179 17.04 -5.81 43.76
N GLY A 180 18.14 -5.08 43.61
CA GLY A 180 19.42 -5.38 44.27
C GLY A 180 20.25 -6.49 43.62
N ILE A 181 19.76 -7.12 42.55
CA ILE A 181 20.48 -8.17 41.82
C ILE A 181 21.18 -7.56 40.60
N SER A 182 22.49 -7.80 40.49
CA SER A 182 23.34 -7.27 39.41
C SER A 182 23.51 -8.29 38.29
N HIS A 183 23.31 -7.85 37.05
CA HIS A 183 23.48 -8.63 35.84
C HIS A 183 24.30 -7.86 34.80
N ARG A 184 25.19 -8.55 34.08
CA ARG A 184 25.78 -8.02 32.85
C ARG A 184 24.79 -8.25 31.71
N MET A 185 24.35 -7.17 31.08
CA MET A 185 23.34 -7.21 30.01
C MET A 185 23.89 -6.57 28.75
N THR A 186 23.45 -7.09 27.60
CA THR A 186 23.75 -6.54 26.27
C THR A 186 22.43 -6.27 25.57
N TYR A 187 22.27 -5.05 25.06
CA TYR A 187 21.06 -4.58 24.40
C TYR A 187 21.37 -4.18 22.95
N PRO A 188 20.66 -4.73 21.94
CA PRO A 188 20.76 -4.25 20.57
C PRO A 188 20.15 -2.86 20.45
N PHE A 189 20.90 -1.93 19.85
CA PHE A 189 20.51 -0.54 19.64
C PHE A 189 20.69 -0.10 18.18
N GLN A 190 19.72 0.61 17.61
CA GLN A 190 19.87 1.23 16.30
C GLN A 190 20.60 2.58 16.36
N ALA A 191 21.94 2.53 16.32
CA ALA A 191 22.77 3.72 16.21
C ALA A 191 22.70 4.34 14.82
N ARG A 192 22.83 5.67 14.76
CA ARG A 192 23.07 6.36 13.48
C ARG A 192 24.47 6.04 12.96
N HIS A 193 24.63 6.09 11.64
CA HIS A 193 25.94 6.18 11.02
C HIS A 193 26.64 7.50 11.37
N TYR A 194 27.97 7.49 11.37
CA TYR A 194 28.77 8.67 11.66
C TYR A 194 28.55 9.75 10.59
N GLY A 195 28.44 11.01 10.99
CA GLY A 195 28.18 12.14 10.09
C GLY A 195 26.72 12.31 9.65
N VAL A 196 25.80 11.45 10.10
CA VAL A 196 24.36 11.56 9.82
C VAL A 196 23.62 12.20 10.99
N GLU A 197 22.87 13.27 10.72
CA GLU A 197 22.10 14.00 11.73
C GLU A 197 20.60 14.00 11.42
N ASN A 198 19.76 13.81 12.44
CA ASN A 198 18.30 13.91 12.29
C ASN A 198 17.83 15.37 12.32
N ASP A 199 16.76 15.68 11.60
CA ASP A 199 15.92 16.87 11.82
C ASP A 199 14.43 16.48 11.83
N PHE A 200 13.90 16.25 13.03
CA PHE A 200 12.52 15.87 13.24
C PHE A 200 11.54 17.05 13.15
N ASN A 201 12.03 18.29 13.07
CA ASN A 201 11.15 19.44 12.87
C ASN A 201 10.48 19.43 11.49
N LEU A 202 11.03 18.69 10.51
CA LEU A 202 10.40 18.44 9.22
C LEU A 202 9.06 17.70 9.38
N ILE A 203 9.02 16.65 10.20
CA ILE A 203 7.78 15.95 10.56
C ILE A 203 6.83 16.87 11.32
N GLY A 204 7.37 17.69 12.22
CA GLY A 204 6.58 18.69 12.93
C GLY A 204 5.84 19.67 12.02
N LYS A 205 6.51 20.18 10.98
CA LYS A 205 5.89 21.04 9.96
C LYS A 205 4.74 20.33 9.25
N ARG A 206 4.92 19.04 8.93
CA ARG A 206 3.91 18.24 8.23
C ARG A 206 2.69 17.94 9.11
N LEU A 207 2.90 17.55 10.36
CA LEU A 207 1.81 17.39 11.35
C LEU A 207 0.99 18.69 11.48
N LYS A 208 1.65 19.85 11.47
CA LYS A 208 0.99 21.15 11.50
C LYS A 208 0.17 21.42 10.25
N SER A 209 0.71 21.18 9.05
CA SER A 209 -0.04 21.38 7.80
C SER A 209 -1.24 20.44 7.66
N GLU A 210 -1.17 19.25 8.25
CA GLU A 210 -2.26 18.26 8.23
C GLU A 210 -3.30 18.49 9.34
N GLY A 211 -3.15 19.54 10.17
CA GLY A 211 -4.06 19.82 11.27
C GLY A 211 -4.04 18.75 12.38
N LYS A 212 -2.93 18.01 12.50
CA LYS A 212 -2.75 16.87 13.42
C LYS A 212 -2.01 17.21 14.71
N VAL A 213 -1.85 18.50 15.00
CA VAL A 213 -1.19 18.98 16.22
C VAL A 213 -1.89 20.20 16.79
N ASN A 214 -2.19 20.14 18.08
CA ASN A 214 -2.65 21.29 18.84
C ASN A 214 -1.42 22.04 19.36
N ILE A 215 -1.36 23.35 19.12
CA ILE A 215 -0.27 24.21 19.56
C ILE A 215 -0.86 25.35 20.38
N GLY A 216 -0.30 25.58 21.56
CA GLY A 216 -0.72 26.62 22.48
C GLY A 216 0.41 27.03 23.41
N ASN A 217 0.15 27.96 24.31
CA ASN A 217 1.14 28.43 25.27
C ASN A 217 0.62 28.26 26.70
N ILE A 218 1.50 27.84 27.60
CA ILE A 218 1.26 27.88 29.05
C ILE A 218 2.40 28.67 29.68
N GLY A 219 2.08 29.80 30.31
CA GLY A 219 3.09 30.79 30.68
C GLY A 219 3.89 31.24 29.45
N LYS A 220 5.21 31.13 29.51
CA LYS A 220 6.11 31.43 28.37
C LYS A 220 6.42 30.21 27.48
N SER A 221 5.91 29.03 27.83
CA SER A 221 6.25 27.79 27.15
C SER A 221 5.31 27.52 26.00
N THR A 222 5.85 27.30 24.79
CA THR A 222 5.09 26.73 23.68
C THR A 222 4.94 25.23 23.87
N ILE A 223 3.71 24.76 23.81
CA ILE A 223 3.35 23.36 23.95
C ILE A 223 2.77 22.85 22.64
N ARG A 224 3.17 21.62 22.28
CA ARG A 224 2.65 20.88 21.13
C ARG A 224 2.07 19.57 21.62
N LEU A 225 0.82 19.28 21.25
CA LEU A 225 0.08 18.10 21.67
C LEU A 225 -0.48 17.38 20.44
N PHE A 226 -0.15 16.11 20.26
CA PHE A 226 -0.56 15.30 19.11
C PHE A 226 -0.65 13.83 19.49
N ARG A 227 -1.36 13.01 18.69
CA ARG A 227 -1.55 11.59 18.98
C ARG A 227 -0.39 10.75 18.43
N SER A 228 -0.04 9.67 19.13
CA SER A 228 1.04 8.77 18.73
C SER A 228 0.76 8.10 17.38
N LYS A 229 -0.50 7.75 17.06
CA LYS A 229 -0.86 7.20 15.74
C LYS A 229 -0.74 8.23 14.62
N ASP A 230 -1.13 9.49 14.86
CA ASP A 230 -0.96 10.56 13.86
C ASP A 230 0.53 10.80 13.55
N LEU A 231 1.39 10.81 14.59
CA LEU A 231 2.85 10.88 14.40
C LEU A 231 3.35 9.69 13.57
N TYR A 232 2.94 8.47 13.92
CA TYR A 232 3.34 7.24 13.24
C TYR A 232 2.96 7.26 11.76
N GLU A 233 1.71 7.58 11.44
CA GLU A 233 1.20 7.64 10.08
C GLU A 233 1.91 8.72 9.26
N CYS A 234 2.07 9.92 9.82
CA CYS A 234 2.76 11.03 9.17
C CYS A 234 4.22 10.67 8.85
N CYS A 235 4.93 10.10 9.82
CA CYS A 235 6.34 9.74 9.69
C CYS A 235 6.54 8.58 8.71
N MET A 236 5.75 7.50 8.82
CA MET A 236 5.81 6.38 7.87
C MET A 236 5.47 6.82 6.45
N ARG A 237 4.53 7.75 6.26
CA ARG A 237 4.23 8.33 4.95
C ARG A 237 5.43 9.11 4.40
N SER A 238 6.10 9.91 5.23
CA SER A 238 7.32 10.63 4.85
C SER A 238 8.44 9.68 4.45
N ILE A 239 8.72 8.64 5.25
CA ILE A 239 9.78 7.66 4.99
C ILE A 239 9.53 6.90 3.68
N ARG A 240 8.28 6.53 3.39
CA ARG A 240 7.91 5.87 2.12
C ARG A 240 8.15 6.74 0.89
N GLN A 241 7.99 8.06 1.04
CA GLN A 241 8.21 9.02 -0.05
C GLN A 241 9.70 9.33 -0.22
N ASP A 242 10.40 9.48 0.89
CA ASP A 242 11.83 9.74 0.95
C ASP A 242 12.40 9.10 2.22
N PRO A 243 13.23 8.04 2.09
CA PRO A 243 13.82 7.39 3.26
C PRO A 243 14.72 8.33 4.05
N LEU A 244 15.16 9.47 3.48
CA LEU A 244 15.96 10.52 4.14
C LEU A 244 15.11 11.66 4.72
N SER A 245 13.79 11.54 4.76
CA SER A 245 12.87 12.60 5.22
C SER A 245 13.02 13.02 6.68
N LEU A 246 13.78 12.26 7.48
CA LEU A 246 14.10 12.55 8.88
C LEU A 246 15.53 13.05 9.10
N ILE A 247 16.28 13.27 8.03
CA ILE A 247 17.69 13.67 8.05
C ILE A 247 17.82 15.17 7.75
N SER A 248 18.71 15.83 8.50
CA SER A 248 19.08 17.22 8.27
C SER A 248 19.63 17.40 6.86
N TYR A 249 19.22 18.47 6.17
CA TYR A 249 19.58 18.75 4.78
C TYR A 249 21.08 18.61 4.52
N ASP A 250 21.91 19.15 5.43
CA ASP A 250 23.37 19.20 5.30
C ASP A 250 24.04 17.81 5.36
N THR A 251 23.36 16.80 5.91
CA THR A 251 23.92 15.44 6.06
C THR A 251 23.24 14.41 5.17
N ARG A 252 22.34 14.84 4.28
CA ARG A 252 21.63 13.95 3.36
C ARG A 252 22.56 13.24 2.39
N GLU A 253 23.61 13.91 1.91
CA GLU A 253 24.61 13.29 1.03
C GLU A 253 25.32 12.13 1.75
N GLU A 254 25.73 12.32 3.00
CA GLU A 254 26.34 11.26 3.81
C GLU A 254 25.36 10.10 4.04
N ALA A 255 24.13 10.40 4.46
CA ALA A 255 23.10 9.39 4.71
C ALA A 255 22.75 8.59 3.45
N SER A 256 22.78 9.22 2.28
CA SER A 256 22.46 8.59 1.00
C SER A 256 23.37 7.42 0.64
N LYS A 257 24.61 7.38 1.18
CA LYS A 257 25.56 6.29 0.97
C LYS A 257 25.08 4.95 1.53
N TYR A 258 24.19 5.00 2.53
CA TYR A 258 23.64 3.81 3.20
C TYR A 258 22.27 3.40 2.68
N ILE A 259 21.60 4.30 1.93
CA ILE A 259 20.35 3.95 1.27
C ILE A 259 20.69 2.99 0.12
N PRO A 260 20.12 1.77 0.09
CA PRO A 260 20.27 0.91 -1.07
C PRO A 260 19.85 1.71 -2.30
N LYS A 261 20.66 1.70 -3.37
CA LYS A 261 20.30 2.33 -4.64
C LYS A 261 19.11 1.56 -5.25
N TYR A 262 17.92 1.78 -4.73
CA TYR A 262 16.66 1.46 -5.39
C TYR A 262 16.46 2.36 -6.63
N GLY A 263 17.30 3.39 -6.77
CA GLY A 263 17.22 4.52 -7.70
C GLY A 263 17.37 4.23 -9.19
N GLU A 264 17.45 2.97 -9.63
CA GLU A 264 17.24 2.66 -11.06
C GLU A 264 15.86 2.04 -11.34
N MET A 265 15.15 1.50 -10.34
CA MET A 265 13.83 0.89 -10.57
C MET A 265 12.67 1.88 -10.51
N LEU A 266 12.81 3.00 -9.79
CA LEU A 266 11.70 3.88 -9.42
C LEU A 266 11.92 5.35 -9.79
N ASP A 267 12.94 5.68 -10.60
CA ASP A 267 13.17 7.07 -11.02
C ASP A 267 11.97 7.62 -11.82
N GLU A 268 11.49 8.81 -11.42
CA GLU A 268 10.43 9.55 -12.12
C GLU A 268 10.96 10.22 -13.41
N SER A 269 12.29 10.28 -13.56
CA SER A 269 12.97 10.98 -14.66
C SER A 269 13.14 10.15 -15.95
N TYR A 270 12.53 8.97 -16.05
CA TYR A 270 12.67 8.15 -17.26
C TYR A 270 11.90 8.80 -18.43
N GLU A 271 12.59 9.73 -19.11
CA GLU A 271 12.21 10.21 -20.43
C GLU A 271 12.00 8.99 -21.32
N ILE A 272 10.86 8.98 -22.03
CA ILE A 272 10.58 7.97 -23.04
C ILE A 272 11.73 8.04 -24.04
N ASP A 273 12.63 7.05 -24.05
CA ASP A 273 13.62 6.93 -25.11
C ASP A 273 12.85 6.76 -26.43
N PRO A 274 12.88 7.76 -27.34
CA PRO A 274 12.14 7.71 -28.59
C PRO A 274 12.58 6.53 -29.48
N SER A 275 13.76 5.94 -29.22
CA SER A 275 14.26 4.77 -29.92
C SER A 275 13.49 3.48 -29.59
N ILE A 276 12.80 3.41 -28.44
CA ILE A 276 11.94 2.26 -28.04
C ILE A 276 10.67 2.20 -28.89
N VAL A 277 10.24 3.33 -29.44
CA VAL A 277 9.08 3.48 -30.35
C VAL A 277 9.40 2.95 -31.76
N THR A 278 10.61 2.45 -32.01
CA THR A 278 10.92 1.84 -33.31
C THR A 278 10.25 0.46 -33.46
N PRO A 279 9.68 0.12 -34.63
CA PRO A 279 9.05 -1.18 -34.93
C PRO A 279 9.94 -2.43 -34.78
N LYS A 280 11.20 -2.27 -34.36
CA LYS A 280 12.19 -3.32 -34.16
C LYS A 280 12.31 -3.78 -32.69
N SER A 281 11.62 -3.14 -31.74
CA SER A 281 11.71 -3.51 -30.33
C SER A 281 10.86 -4.76 -30.04
N ASN A 282 11.49 -5.85 -29.58
CA ASN A 282 10.80 -7.10 -29.25
C ASN A 282 10.10 -7.02 -27.87
N ILE A 283 9.25 -6.01 -27.66
CA ILE A 283 8.57 -5.75 -26.38
C ILE A 283 7.65 -6.91 -26.01
N ALA A 284 6.79 -7.35 -26.95
CA ALA A 284 5.89 -8.48 -26.74
C ALA A 284 6.66 -9.79 -26.43
N GLY A 285 7.78 -10.05 -27.11
CA GLY A 285 8.60 -11.24 -26.83
C GLY A 285 9.30 -11.18 -25.46
N ARG A 286 9.76 -10.00 -25.03
CA ARG A 286 10.30 -9.80 -23.67
C ARG A 286 9.23 -10.04 -22.62
N LEU A 287 8.05 -9.45 -22.79
CA LEU A 287 6.91 -9.65 -21.90
C LEU A 287 6.48 -11.12 -21.83
N ALA A 288 6.38 -11.80 -22.97
CA ALA A 288 6.05 -13.23 -23.04
C ALA A 288 7.07 -14.08 -22.28
N LYS A 289 8.37 -13.73 -22.39
CA LYS A 289 9.46 -14.38 -21.66
C LYS A 289 9.34 -14.14 -20.15
N SER A 290 9.10 -12.91 -19.69
CA SER A 290 8.98 -12.59 -18.26
C SER A 290 7.77 -13.28 -17.61
N MET A 291 6.67 -13.47 -18.35
CA MET A 291 5.50 -14.22 -17.87
C MET A 291 5.61 -15.74 -18.07
N ASN A 292 6.58 -16.21 -18.86
CA ASN A 292 6.68 -17.60 -19.32
C ASN A 292 5.35 -18.11 -19.91
N VAL A 293 4.78 -17.35 -20.84
CA VAL A 293 3.48 -17.69 -21.48
C VAL A 293 3.63 -18.95 -22.30
N LEU A 294 2.79 -19.96 -22.02
CA LEU A 294 2.75 -21.17 -22.81
C LEU A 294 1.78 -20.95 -23.98
N LYS A 295 2.32 -20.71 -25.19
CA LYS A 295 1.54 -20.73 -26.43
C LYS A 295 1.37 -22.18 -26.88
N THR A 296 0.13 -22.61 -27.05
CA THR A 296 -0.21 -23.95 -27.56
C THR A 296 -0.22 -23.92 -29.09
N LEU A 297 0.61 -24.73 -29.73
CA LEU A 297 0.63 -24.86 -31.20
C LEU A 297 -0.40 -25.87 -31.74
N ILE A 298 -1.20 -26.45 -30.84
CA ILE A 298 -2.20 -27.47 -31.16
C ILE A 298 -3.58 -26.80 -31.01
N PRO A 299 -4.49 -26.94 -31.99
CA PRO A 299 -5.87 -26.50 -31.85
C PRO A 299 -6.46 -27.01 -30.53
N PRO A 300 -7.18 -26.17 -29.76
CA PRO A 300 -7.73 -26.61 -28.49
C PRO A 300 -8.67 -27.79 -28.72
N PHE A 301 -8.54 -28.83 -27.89
CA PHE A 301 -9.59 -29.84 -27.81
C PHE A 301 -10.79 -29.21 -27.14
N VAL A 302 -11.93 -29.22 -27.82
CA VAL A 302 -13.18 -28.63 -27.34
C VAL A 302 -14.15 -29.74 -26.98
N GLU A 303 -14.45 -29.85 -25.70
CA GLU A 303 -15.59 -30.65 -25.23
C GLU A 303 -16.81 -29.74 -25.16
N LYS A 304 -17.75 -29.91 -26.09
CA LYS A 304 -19.06 -29.24 -26.00
C LYS A 304 -19.93 -30.02 -25.04
N LYS A 305 -20.31 -29.41 -23.92
CA LYS A 305 -21.06 -30.10 -22.87
C LYS A 305 -22.55 -30.03 -23.06
N ILE A 306 -23.09 -28.82 -23.26
CA ILE A 306 -24.54 -28.59 -23.30
C ILE A 306 -24.84 -27.40 -24.21
N HIS A 307 -25.88 -27.54 -25.04
CA HIS A 307 -26.46 -26.45 -25.83
C HIS A 307 -27.86 -26.19 -25.29
N PHE A 308 -28.14 -24.95 -24.88
CA PHE A 308 -29.46 -24.54 -24.41
C PHE A 308 -29.84 -23.19 -24.99
N GLU A 309 -31.12 -23.07 -25.36
CA GLU A 309 -31.72 -21.79 -25.68
C GLU A 309 -32.21 -21.16 -24.37
N ALA A 310 -31.48 -20.18 -23.85
CA ALA A 310 -31.80 -19.54 -22.57
C ALA A 310 -32.91 -18.49 -22.67
N SER A 311 -33.15 -17.94 -23.87
CA SER A 311 -34.19 -16.93 -24.17
C SER A 311 -34.53 -16.90 -25.67
N ASP A 312 -35.60 -16.18 -26.04
CA ASP A 312 -36.04 -16.06 -27.44
C ASP A 312 -35.01 -15.38 -28.38
N ASP A 313 -34.00 -14.70 -27.83
CA ASP A 313 -33.03 -13.86 -28.57
C ASP A 313 -31.59 -14.43 -28.65
N LEU A 314 -31.18 -15.33 -27.75
CA LEU A 314 -29.79 -15.83 -27.66
C LEU A 314 -29.70 -17.36 -27.70
N ILE A 315 -28.61 -17.85 -28.28
CA ILE A 315 -28.14 -19.24 -28.21
C ILE A 315 -26.98 -19.28 -27.21
N LEU A 316 -27.07 -20.15 -26.21
CA LEU A 316 -25.98 -20.38 -25.26
C LEU A 316 -25.37 -21.77 -25.47
N GLU A 317 -24.03 -21.82 -25.53
CA GLU A 317 -23.31 -23.10 -25.60
C GLU A 317 -22.23 -23.16 -24.52
N GLU A 318 -22.34 -24.13 -23.62
CA GLU A 318 -21.29 -24.42 -22.64
C GLU A 318 -20.21 -25.27 -23.29
N PHE A 319 -18.95 -24.90 -23.07
CA PHE A 319 -17.79 -25.60 -23.58
C PHE A 319 -16.72 -25.77 -22.50
N ARG A 320 -15.82 -26.71 -22.75
CA ARG A 320 -14.56 -26.85 -22.03
C ARG A 320 -13.40 -26.94 -23.01
N LEU A 321 -12.39 -26.10 -22.83
CA LEU A 321 -11.17 -26.11 -23.65
C LEU A 321 -10.07 -26.89 -22.93
N ARG A 322 -9.32 -27.70 -23.69
CA ARG A 322 -8.13 -28.38 -23.20
C ARG A 322 -6.95 -28.09 -24.13
N GLY A 323 -5.94 -27.42 -23.58
CA GLY A 323 -4.70 -27.02 -24.29
C GLY A 323 -3.41 -27.67 -23.74
N GLY A 324 -3.50 -28.68 -22.87
CA GLY A 324 -2.32 -29.34 -22.28
C GLY A 324 -1.79 -28.68 -20.99
N LEU A 325 -2.48 -27.68 -20.45
CA LEU A 325 -2.06 -26.89 -19.27
C LEU A 325 -2.63 -27.40 -17.94
N SER A 326 -2.64 -28.71 -17.73
CA SER A 326 -3.03 -29.41 -16.50
C SER A 326 -4.52 -29.48 -16.14
N ASP A 327 -5.42 -28.70 -16.75
CA ASP A 327 -6.88 -28.78 -16.54
C ASP A 327 -7.73 -28.36 -17.77
N PHE A 328 -9.05 -28.36 -17.61
CA PHE A 328 -10.02 -27.85 -18.58
C PHE A 328 -10.40 -26.41 -18.23
N ILE A 329 -10.51 -25.53 -19.23
CA ILE A 329 -11.02 -24.17 -19.08
C ILE A 329 -12.53 -24.21 -19.39
N PRO A 330 -13.43 -24.14 -18.39
CA PRO A 330 -14.85 -24.08 -18.64
C PRO A 330 -15.24 -22.67 -19.07
N GLY A 331 -16.22 -22.59 -19.96
CA GLY A 331 -16.75 -21.33 -20.43
C GLY A 331 -18.08 -21.49 -21.13
N MET A 332 -18.66 -20.34 -21.49
CA MET A 332 -19.92 -20.23 -22.18
C MET A 332 -19.77 -19.24 -23.32
N ILE A 333 -20.35 -19.57 -24.48
CA ILE A 333 -20.51 -18.65 -25.61
C ILE A 333 -21.98 -18.29 -25.77
N ALA A 334 -22.25 -17.01 -25.95
CA ALA A 334 -23.58 -16.44 -26.21
C ALA A 334 -23.61 -15.86 -27.64
N ILE A 335 -24.52 -16.36 -28.46
CA ILE A 335 -24.65 -16.03 -29.88
C ILE A 335 -26.04 -15.45 -30.13
N PRO A 336 -26.18 -14.30 -30.80
CA PRO A 336 -27.49 -13.73 -31.11
C PRO A 336 -28.23 -14.58 -32.13
N LYS A 337 -29.47 -15.02 -31.88
CA LYS A 337 -30.26 -15.82 -32.85
C LYS A 337 -30.51 -15.09 -34.17
N SER A 338 -30.50 -13.76 -34.14
CA SER A 338 -30.73 -12.90 -35.30
C SER A 338 -29.51 -12.77 -36.24
N TYR A 339 -28.38 -13.41 -35.94
CA TYR A 339 -27.18 -13.28 -36.76
C TYR A 339 -27.38 -13.81 -38.19
N LYS A 340 -27.02 -12.99 -39.18
CA LYS A 340 -27.08 -13.34 -40.61
C LYS A 340 -25.71 -13.31 -41.29
N LYS A 341 -24.72 -12.75 -40.60
CA LYS A 341 -23.34 -12.59 -41.03
C LYS A 341 -22.42 -12.92 -39.85
N LYS A 342 -21.13 -13.08 -40.14
CA LYS A 342 -20.10 -13.17 -39.09
C LYS A 342 -20.13 -11.91 -38.22
N LEU A 343 -20.03 -12.10 -36.91
CA LEU A 343 -20.10 -11.05 -35.90
C LEU A 343 -18.74 -10.87 -35.22
N PRO A 344 -18.38 -9.65 -34.78
CA PRO A 344 -17.25 -9.48 -33.87
C PRO A 344 -17.45 -10.32 -32.60
N ALA A 345 -16.36 -10.81 -32.03
CA ALA A 345 -16.39 -11.58 -30.79
C ALA A 345 -15.78 -10.79 -29.62
N VAL A 346 -16.34 -10.95 -28.42
CA VAL A 346 -15.83 -10.34 -27.18
C VAL A 346 -15.58 -11.41 -26.14
N ILE A 347 -14.32 -11.60 -25.77
CA ILE A 347 -13.90 -12.41 -24.62
C ILE A 347 -14.05 -11.55 -23.36
N CYS A 348 -14.97 -11.95 -22.48
CA CYS A 348 -15.31 -11.29 -21.23
C CYS A 348 -14.66 -12.04 -20.06
N LEU A 349 -13.79 -11.37 -19.32
CA LEU A 349 -13.01 -11.95 -18.22
C LEU A 349 -13.51 -11.44 -16.88
N HIS A 350 -13.70 -12.38 -15.95
CA HIS A 350 -14.29 -12.13 -14.64
C HIS A 350 -13.30 -11.48 -13.67
N GLY A 351 -13.86 -10.84 -12.63
CA GLY A 351 -13.10 -10.35 -11.50
C GLY A 351 -12.65 -11.47 -10.57
N THR A 352 -11.86 -11.08 -9.58
CA THR A 352 -11.37 -11.97 -8.55
C THR A 352 -12.52 -12.60 -7.77
N GLY A 353 -12.54 -13.94 -7.63
CA GLY A 353 -13.59 -14.66 -6.91
C GLY A 353 -14.91 -14.87 -7.68
N GLU A 354 -14.97 -14.44 -8.94
CA GLU A 354 -16.06 -14.69 -9.87
C GLU A 354 -15.71 -15.83 -10.86
N SER A 355 -16.66 -16.19 -11.72
CA SER A 355 -16.52 -17.21 -12.76
C SER A 355 -17.33 -16.85 -14.01
N TRP A 356 -17.28 -17.68 -15.07
CA TRP A 356 -18.10 -17.44 -16.26
C TRP A 356 -19.61 -17.44 -15.95
N GLU A 357 -20.05 -18.21 -14.95
CA GLU A 357 -21.44 -18.28 -14.49
C GLU A 357 -21.96 -16.92 -14.01
N ASN A 358 -21.13 -16.16 -13.28
CA ASN A 358 -21.47 -14.80 -12.84
C ASN A 358 -21.67 -13.85 -14.03
N LEU A 359 -20.87 -14.02 -15.08
CA LEU A 359 -20.85 -13.15 -16.27
C LEU A 359 -21.97 -13.46 -17.26
N MET A 360 -22.41 -14.72 -17.33
CA MET A 360 -23.34 -15.21 -18.36
C MET A 360 -24.73 -15.56 -17.82
N GLU A 361 -24.84 -16.25 -16.69
CA GLU A 361 -26.11 -16.83 -16.21
C GLU A 361 -26.90 -15.86 -15.30
N GLN A 362 -26.21 -15.12 -14.44
CA GLN A 362 -26.84 -14.23 -13.46
C GLN A 362 -27.54 -13.03 -14.13
N PRO A 363 -28.68 -12.50 -13.65
CA PRO A 363 -29.37 -11.33 -14.21
C PRO A 363 -28.48 -10.08 -14.42
N PHE A 364 -28.89 -9.14 -15.29
CA PHE A 364 -28.06 -7.98 -15.63
C PHE A 364 -28.25 -6.89 -14.57
N GLU A 365 -27.51 -7.05 -13.47
CA GLU A 365 -27.70 -6.29 -12.24
C GLU A 365 -26.38 -5.97 -11.56
N GLU A 366 -26.33 -4.81 -10.90
CA GLU A 366 -25.19 -4.46 -10.05
C GLU A 366 -25.36 -5.16 -8.71
N ARG A 367 -24.29 -5.81 -8.24
CA ARG A 367 -24.27 -6.53 -6.96
C ARG A 367 -22.88 -6.46 -6.37
N ASN A 368 -22.74 -6.11 -5.09
CA ASN A 368 -21.45 -6.11 -4.37
C ASN A 368 -20.28 -5.45 -5.14
N HIS A 369 -20.48 -4.23 -5.65
CA HIS A 369 -19.47 -3.49 -6.41
C HIS A 369 -19.00 -4.14 -7.72
N THR A 370 -19.79 -5.04 -8.29
CA THR A 370 -19.57 -5.62 -9.62
C THR A 370 -20.89 -5.65 -10.40
N LEU A 371 -20.84 -6.02 -11.67
CA LEU A 371 -21.98 -6.17 -12.55
C LEU A 371 -22.11 -7.66 -12.90
N MET A 372 -23.28 -8.21 -12.71
CA MET A 372 -23.61 -9.59 -13.08
C MET A 372 -24.17 -9.64 -14.51
N GLY A 373 -24.00 -10.78 -15.18
CA GLY A 373 -24.69 -11.04 -16.46
C GLY A 373 -24.30 -10.11 -17.61
N TRP A 374 -23.16 -9.42 -17.53
CA TRP A 374 -22.77 -8.39 -18.50
C TRP A 374 -22.18 -8.97 -19.79
N ALA A 375 -21.61 -10.18 -19.75
CA ALA A 375 -21.05 -10.79 -20.95
C ALA A 375 -22.16 -11.08 -21.98
N ARG A 376 -23.30 -11.64 -21.56
CA ARG A 376 -24.43 -11.86 -22.48
C ARG A 376 -25.06 -10.57 -23.01
N GLU A 377 -24.86 -9.46 -22.33
CA GLU A 377 -25.38 -8.17 -22.79
C GLU A 377 -24.59 -7.64 -23.99
N PHE A 378 -23.31 -8.01 -24.13
CA PHE A 378 -22.60 -7.86 -25.41
C PHE A 378 -23.27 -8.67 -26.52
N ALA A 379 -23.72 -9.90 -26.25
CA ALA A 379 -24.41 -10.68 -27.28
C ALA A 379 -25.67 -9.95 -27.78
N ARG A 380 -26.49 -9.42 -26.88
CA ARG A 380 -27.67 -8.61 -27.26
C ARG A 380 -27.34 -7.36 -28.07
N ARG A 381 -26.09 -6.89 -28.01
CA ARG A 381 -25.58 -5.75 -28.79
C ARG A 381 -24.91 -6.17 -30.11
N GLY A 382 -25.08 -7.42 -30.54
CA GLY A 382 -24.62 -7.89 -31.85
C GLY A 382 -23.21 -8.47 -31.86
N PHE A 383 -22.69 -8.88 -30.71
CA PHE A 383 -21.40 -9.58 -30.59
C PHE A 383 -21.61 -11.07 -30.38
N VAL A 384 -20.60 -11.88 -30.70
CA VAL A 384 -20.45 -13.22 -30.12
C VAL A 384 -19.71 -13.06 -28.79
N ALA A 385 -20.41 -13.20 -27.68
CA ALA A 385 -19.79 -12.99 -26.36
C ALA A 385 -19.33 -14.33 -25.78
N VAL A 386 -18.12 -14.39 -25.25
CA VAL A 386 -17.58 -15.57 -24.57
C VAL A 386 -17.14 -15.18 -23.17
N ALA A 387 -17.47 -15.99 -22.17
CA ALA A 387 -16.89 -15.91 -20.84
C ALA A 387 -16.20 -17.23 -20.49
N ILE A 388 -15.02 -17.17 -19.90
CA ILE A 388 -14.26 -18.33 -19.42
C ILE A 388 -13.95 -18.16 -17.94
N THR A 389 -13.87 -19.25 -17.18
CA THR A 389 -13.28 -19.23 -15.84
C THR A 389 -11.77 -19.41 -15.96
N GLN A 390 -11.03 -18.39 -15.52
CA GLN A 390 -9.58 -18.38 -15.58
C GLN A 390 -8.95 -19.23 -14.47
N PHE A 391 -7.65 -19.53 -14.64
CA PHE A 391 -6.85 -20.34 -13.72
C PHE A 391 -7.03 -19.94 -12.25
N SER A 392 -7.00 -20.94 -11.35
CA SER A 392 -7.15 -20.79 -9.89
C SER A 392 -8.52 -20.33 -9.37
N HIS A 393 -9.56 -20.32 -10.21
CA HIS A 393 -10.93 -19.93 -9.81
C HIS A 393 -11.92 -21.11 -9.92
N PRO A 394 -12.92 -21.21 -9.02
CA PRO A 394 -14.02 -22.16 -9.18
C PRO A 394 -14.76 -21.93 -10.51
N PRO A 395 -15.20 -22.99 -11.22
CA PRO A 395 -15.22 -24.39 -10.79
C PRO A 395 -13.93 -25.19 -11.10
N ARG A 396 -12.81 -24.55 -11.51
CA ARG A 396 -11.55 -25.25 -11.82
C ARG A 396 -10.80 -25.75 -10.59
N HIS A 397 -10.88 -25.01 -9.47
CA HIS A 397 -10.28 -25.36 -8.18
C HIS A 397 -11.26 -25.13 -7.02
N GLU A 398 -11.11 -25.89 -5.92
CA GLU A 398 -11.94 -25.73 -4.71
C GLU A 398 -11.59 -24.44 -3.96
N SER A 399 -12.59 -23.60 -3.69
CA SER A 399 -12.46 -22.24 -3.14
C SER A 399 -11.45 -21.35 -3.89
N TRP A 400 -11.63 -20.03 -3.79
CA TRP A 400 -10.67 -19.11 -4.36
C TRP A 400 -9.40 -19.10 -3.47
N ASP A 401 -8.43 -19.96 -3.79
CA ASP A 401 -7.15 -20.02 -3.09
C ASP A 401 -5.98 -19.70 -4.05
N TRP A 402 -5.12 -18.78 -3.62
CA TRP A 402 -3.87 -18.44 -4.31
C TRP A 402 -2.72 -19.38 -3.94
N GLU A 403 -2.94 -20.45 -3.19
CA GLU A 403 -1.93 -21.44 -2.85
C GLU A 403 -1.20 -21.96 -4.09
N LEU A 404 -1.91 -22.51 -5.07
CA LEU A 404 -1.30 -23.04 -6.29
C LEU A 404 -0.54 -21.96 -7.10
N PRO A 405 -1.12 -20.77 -7.37
CA PRO A 405 -0.38 -19.63 -7.93
C PRO A 405 0.92 -19.26 -7.20
N LYS A 406 0.98 -19.38 -5.86
CA LYS A 406 2.20 -19.11 -5.08
C LYS A 406 3.31 -20.15 -5.31
N LEU A 407 2.97 -21.35 -5.76
CA LEU A 407 3.95 -22.41 -6.07
C LEU A 407 4.55 -22.28 -7.47
N LEU A 408 3.84 -21.64 -8.42
CA LEU A 408 4.30 -21.50 -9.81
C LEU A 408 5.70 -20.90 -9.97
N PRO A 409 6.11 -19.87 -9.20
CA PRO A 409 7.46 -19.31 -9.31
C PRO A 409 8.58 -20.34 -9.08
N VAL A 410 8.37 -21.33 -8.22
CA VAL A 410 9.36 -22.41 -7.96
C VAL A 410 9.59 -23.27 -9.21
N TYR A 411 8.58 -23.36 -10.09
CA TYR A 411 8.65 -24.07 -11.36
C TYR A 411 8.99 -23.15 -12.55
N GLY A 412 9.41 -21.91 -12.28
CA GLY A 412 9.71 -20.92 -13.32
C GLY A 412 8.49 -20.45 -14.10
N GLN A 413 7.29 -20.61 -13.54
CA GLN A 413 6.03 -20.18 -14.15
C GLN A 413 5.45 -18.98 -13.40
N THR A 414 4.59 -18.21 -14.07
CA THR A 414 3.86 -17.11 -13.44
C THR A 414 2.38 -17.37 -13.52
N ALA A 415 1.64 -16.91 -12.50
CA ALA A 415 0.19 -17.01 -12.53
C ALA A 415 -0.41 -16.15 -13.65
N MET A 416 0.14 -14.96 -13.94
CA MET A 416 -0.28 -14.18 -15.11
C MET A 416 -0.06 -14.92 -16.43
N GLY A 417 1.07 -15.62 -16.57
CA GLY A 417 1.34 -16.45 -17.75
C GLY A 417 0.28 -17.53 -17.96
N ARG A 418 -0.22 -18.14 -16.89
CA ARG A 418 -1.34 -19.09 -16.94
C ARG A 418 -2.66 -18.43 -17.33
N LEU A 419 -3.00 -17.30 -16.71
CA LEU A 419 -4.21 -16.53 -17.01
C LEU A 419 -4.24 -16.08 -18.47
N VAL A 420 -3.12 -15.55 -18.98
CA VAL A 420 -2.98 -15.15 -20.39
C VAL A 420 -3.09 -16.36 -21.31
N SER A 421 -2.44 -17.49 -21.00
CA SER A 421 -2.57 -18.72 -21.80
C SER A 421 -4.01 -19.20 -21.93
N ASP A 422 -4.85 -19.08 -20.89
CA ASP A 422 -6.27 -19.41 -20.98
C ASP A 422 -7.00 -18.53 -22.00
N VAL A 423 -6.70 -17.23 -22.01
CA VAL A 423 -7.27 -16.29 -22.98
C VAL A 423 -6.81 -16.62 -24.40
N LEU A 424 -5.52 -16.94 -24.60
CA LEU A 424 -5.00 -17.28 -25.93
C LEU A 424 -5.63 -18.57 -26.48
N LEU A 425 -5.89 -19.55 -25.62
CA LEU A 425 -6.66 -20.75 -25.98
C LEU A 425 -8.11 -20.43 -26.37
N CYS A 426 -8.72 -19.45 -25.69
CA CYS A 426 -10.04 -18.96 -26.06
C CYS A 426 -10.01 -18.25 -27.43
N VAL A 427 -8.96 -17.49 -27.76
CA VAL A 427 -8.76 -16.92 -29.10
C VAL A 427 -8.65 -18.04 -30.13
N ASP A 428 -7.87 -19.09 -29.87
CA ASP A 428 -7.76 -20.25 -30.76
C ASP A 428 -9.12 -20.93 -30.99
N TYR A 429 -9.93 -21.06 -29.94
CA TYR A 429 -11.29 -21.59 -30.05
C TYR A 429 -12.17 -20.70 -30.95
N LEU A 430 -12.18 -19.39 -30.73
CA LEU A 430 -12.95 -18.45 -31.54
C LEU A 430 -12.55 -18.47 -33.02
N GLN A 431 -11.27 -18.72 -33.33
CA GLN A 431 -10.78 -18.89 -34.70
C GLN A 431 -11.39 -20.12 -35.40
N THR A 432 -11.95 -21.07 -34.67
CA THR A 432 -12.67 -22.23 -35.23
C THR A 432 -14.16 -21.98 -35.47
N ARG A 433 -14.73 -20.90 -34.91
CA ARG A 433 -16.16 -20.61 -34.94
C ARG A 433 -16.57 -19.97 -36.26
N SER A 434 -17.66 -20.47 -36.83
CA SER A 434 -18.15 -20.06 -38.16
C SER A 434 -18.86 -18.70 -38.14
N GLU A 435 -19.48 -18.39 -37.01
CA GLU A 435 -20.24 -17.19 -36.71
C GLU A 435 -19.36 -15.99 -36.30
N VAL A 436 -18.07 -16.22 -36.07
CA VAL A 436 -17.13 -15.19 -35.63
C VAL A 436 -16.42 -14.56 -36.82
N ASP A 437 -16.35 -13.23 -36.82
CA ASP A 437 -15.45 -12.46 -37.65
C ASP A 437 -14.04 -12.51 -37.02
N LYS A 438 -13.16 -13.28 -37.67
CA LYS A 438 -11.84 -13.64 -37.14
C LYS A 438 -10.87 -12.46 -37.06
N GLU A 439 -11.16 -11.38 -37.79
CA GLU A 439 -10.41 -10.13 -37.77
C GLU A 439 -10.89 -9.18 -36.64
N LYS A 440 -11.99 -9.52 -35.98
CA LYS A 440 -12.66 -8.69 -34.96
C LYS A 440 -12.87 -9.44 -33.66
N ILE A 441 -11.78 -9.94 -33.08
CA ILE A 441 -11.77 -10.52 -31.74
C ILE A 441 -11.32 -9.45 -30.75
N TYR A 442 -12.15 -9.20 -29.74
CA TYR A 442 -11.92 -8.25 -28.66
C TYR A 442 -11.78 -8.98 -27.32
N VAL A 443 -11.04 -8.40 -26.38
CA VAL A 443 -10.88 -8.96 -25.02
C VAL A 443 -11.08 -7.87 -23.98
N GLY A 444 -11.76 -8.18 -22.89
CA GLY A 444 -11.83 -7.25 -21.77
C GLY A 444 -12.38 -7.87 -20.51
N GLY A 445 -12.23 -7.16 -19.41
CA GLY A 445 -12.60 -7.70 -18.11
C GLY A 445 -12.53 -6.69 -16.96
N PHE A 446 -12.98 -7.17 -15.81
CA PHE A 446 -12.98 -6.43 -14.55
C PHE A 446 -11.84 -6.91 -13.65
N SER A 447 -11.14 -6.01 -12.97
CA SER A 447 -10.13 -6.35 -11.96
C SER A 447 -9.06 -7.31 -12.50
N LEU A 448 -8.94 -8.53 -11.96
CA LEU A 448 -8.11 -9.62 -12.48
C LEU A 448 -8.28 -9.84 -13.99
N GLY A 449 -9.52 -9.95 -14.46
CA GLY A 449 -9.84 -10.11 -15.86
C GLY A 449 -9.42 -8.91 -16.70
N GLY A 450 -9.45 -7.71 -16.13
CA GLY A 450 -8.98 -6.49 -16.78
C GLY A 450 -7.48 -6.51 -17.05
N ILE A 451 -6.67 -6.85 -16.05
CA ILE A 451 -5.21 -6.94 -16.24
C ILE A 451 -4.82 -8.10 -17.17
N SER A 452 -5.53 -9.23 -17.07
CA SER A 452 -5.31 -10.38 -17.95
C SER A 452 -5.65 -10.03 -19.40
N ALA A 453 -6.75 -9.31 -19.63
CA ALA A 453 -7.13 -8.83 -20.96
C ALA A 453 -6.05 -7.93 -21.57
N PHE A 454 -5.52 -6.98 -20.78
CA PHE A 454 -4.46 -6.09 -21.21
C PHE A 454 -3.19 -6.85 -21.63
N TYR A 455 -2.70 -7.78 -20.81
CA TYR A 455 -1.52 -8.56 -21.17
C TYR A 455 -1.75 -9.49 -22.37
N SER A 456 -2.93 -10.09 -22.50
CA SER A 456 -3.29 -10.88 -23.68
C SER A 456 -3.30 -10.02 -24.95
N PHE A 457 -3.87 -8.82 -24.89
CA PHE A 457 -3.90 -7.87 -26.00
C PHE A 457 -2.52 -7.43 -26.47
N VAL A 458 -1.57 -7.26 -25.54
CA VAL A 458 -0.17 -6.94 -25.87
C VAL A 458 0.53 -8.12 -26.59
N LEU A 459 0.12 -9.37 -26.35
CA LEU A 459 0.86 -10.57 -26.75
C LEU A 459 0.33 -11.33 -27.97
N ASP A 460 -0.90 -11.06 -28.40
CA ASP A 460 -1.53 -11.78 -29.49
C ASP A 460 -2.15 -10.83 -30.52
N ASP A 461 -1.59 -10.86 -31.73
CA ASP A 461 -1.98 -9.96 -32.79
C ASP A 461 -3.39 -10.17 -33.33
N ARG A 462 -3.97 -11.35 -33.07
CA ARG A 462 -5.35 -11.67 -33.47
C ARG A 462 -6.37 -10.93 -32.61
N ILE A 463 -5.96 -10.38 -31.47
CA ILE A 463 -6.79 -9.52 -30.64
C ILE A 463 -6.71 -8.11 -31.21
N SER A 464 -7.83 -7.68 -31.78
CA SER A 464 -7.96 -6.43 -32.53
C SER A 464 -8.33 -5.22 -31.66
N SER A 465 -8.89 -5.42 -30.46
CA SER A 465 -9.20 -4.36 -29.49
C SER A 465 -9.24 -4.92 -28.07
N ALA A 466 -9.00 -4.06 -27.07
CA ALA A 466 -9.20 -4.43 -25.67
C ALA A 466 -9.91 -3.35 -24.82
N PHE A 467 -10.48 -3.77 -23.70
CA PHE A 467 -11.00 -2.87 -22.67
C PHE A 467 -10.75 -3.38 -21.25
N THR A 468 -10.66 -2.48 -20.28
CA THR A 468 -10.48 -2.84 -18.87
C THR A 468 -11.39 -2.03 -17.97
N PHE A 469 -11.95 -2.67 -16.94
CA PHE A 469 -12.68 -2.02 -15.85
C PHE A 469 -11.92 -2.22 -14.54
N CYS A 470 -11.45 -1.13 -13.92
CA CYS A 470 -10.64 -1.18 -12.70
C CYS A 470 -9.54 -2.25 -12.79
N GLY A 471 -8.93 -2.36 -13.98
CA GLY A 471 -8.18 -3.55 -14.38
C GLY A 471 -6.73 -3.53 -13.94
N GLY A 472 -6.32 -2.65 -13.00
CA GLY A 472 -4.92 -2.53 -12.61
C GLY A 472 -3.98 -2.03 -13.72
N VAL A 473 -4.50 -1.49 -14.83
CA VAL A 473 -3.67 -0.93 -15.93
C VAL A 473 -3.33 0.53 -15.62
N GLY A 474 -2.06 0.92 -15.79
CA GLY A 474 -1.55 2.21 -15.30
C GLY A 474 -0.03 2.25 -15.30
N SER A 475 0.60 2.38 -14.14
CA SER A 475 2.04 2.15 -13.98
C SER A 475 2.29 1.33 -12.72
N ILE A 476 3.04 0.24 -12.87
CA ILE A 476 3.47 -0.62 -11.77
C ILE A 476 4.37 0.18 -10.81
N ARG A 477 5.25 1.05 -11.32
CA ARG A 477 6.09 1.93 -10.48
C ARG A 477 5.26 2.85 -9.60
N HIS A 478 4.19 3.44 -10.16
CA HIS A 478 3.27 4.28 -9.40
C HIS A 478 2.45 3.49 -8.38
N LEU A 479 2.00 2.28 -8.72
CA LEU A 479 1.35 1.38 -7.77
C LEU A 479 2.27 1.07 -6.58
N ILE A 480 3.55 0.76 -6.84
CA ILE A 480 4.54 0.47 -5.80
C ILE A 480 4.79 1.69 -4.90
N ARG A 481 4.92 2.89 -5.49
CA ARG A 481 5.27 4.12 -4.76
C ARG A 481 4.10 4.74 -4.00
N GLN A 482 2.90 4.72 -4.58
CA GLN A 482 1.77 5.56 -4.16
C GLN A 482 0.48 4.77 -3.93
N GLY A 483 0.38 3.55 -4.46
CA GLY A 483 -0.83 2.72 -4.38
C GLY A 483 -0.83 1.71 -3.23
N ASN A 484 -1.81 0.81 -3.24
CA ASN A 484 -1.94 -0.26 -2.27
C ASN A 484 -1.42 -1.60 -2.84
N THR A 485 -0.13 -1.86 -2.67
CA THR A 485 0.49 -3.12 -3.13
C THR A 485 -0.07 -4.39 -2.46
N ARG A 486 -0.82 -4.27 -1.36
CA ARG A 486 -1.50 -5.42 -0.74
C ARG A 486 -2.79 -5.83 -1.46
N PHE A 487 -3.33 -4.98 -2.33
CA PHE A 487 -4.58 -5.26 -3.03
C PHE A 487 -4.44 -6.41 -4.02
N HIS A 488 -3.33 -6.43 -4.78
CA HIS A 488 -3.05 -7.48 -5.73
C HIS A 488 -2.34 -8.67 -5.10
N SER A 489 -2.70 -9.87 -5.56
CA SER A 489 -2.02 -11.12 -5.20
C SER A 489 -0.83 -11.39 -6.16
N VAL A 490 -0.18 -12.54 -5.97
CA VAL A 490 1.02 -12.99 -6.71
C VAL A 490 0.87 -12.95 -8.23
N TYR A 491 -0.36 -13.01 -8.75
CA TYR A 491 -0.60 -12.92 -10.21
C TYR A 491 -0.15 -11.60 -10.81
N TYR A 492 -0.24 -10.49 -10.09
CA TYR A 492 0.02 -9.17 -10.66
C TYR A 492 1.53 -8.89 -10.76
N TYR A 493 2.31 -9.46 -9.85
CA TYR A 493 3.74 -9.21 -9.71
C TYR A 493 4.55 -10.18 -10.59
N ILE A 494 4.64 -9.85 -11.87
CA ILE A 494 5.45 -10.61 -12.84
C ILE A 494 6.94 -10.39 -12.52
N PRO A 495 7.74 -11.46 -12.32
CA PRO A 495 9.16 -11.35 -12.05
C PRO A 495 9.90 -10.54 -13.11
N ASN A 496 10.86 -9.72 -12.68
CA ASN A 496 11.74 -8.90 -13.51
C ASN A 496 11.07 -7.87 -14.42
N ILE A 497 9.74 -7.69 -14.41
CA ILE A 497 9.07 -6.77 -15.37
C ILE A 497 9.68 -5.36 -15.35
N ILE A 498 9.89 -4.77 -14.17
CA ILE A 498 10.53 -3.45 -14.02
C ILE A 498 12.03 -3.49 -14.34
N SER A 499 12.75 -4.51 -13.84
CA SER A 499 14.20 -4.66 -14.04
C SER A 499 14.56 -4.91 -15.51
N ASP A 500 13.67 -5.55 -16.25
CA ASP A 500 13.74 -5.72 -17.70
C ASP A 500 13.35 -4.42 -18.42
N GLY A 501 13.18 -3.28 -17.74
CA GLY A 501 12.79 -2.01 -18.36
C GLY A 501 11.37 -1.98 -18.92
N LEU A 502 10.51 -2.92 -18.53
CA LEU A 502 9.09 -2.91 -18.87
C LEU A 502 8.28 -2.26 -17.74
N ASP A 503 7.15 -1.69 -18.12
CA ASP A 503 6.03 -1.27 -17.27
C ASP A 503 4.85 -1.06 -18.25
N HIS A 504 3.61 -0.98 -17.77
CA HIS A 504 2.44 -0.88 -18.65
C HIS A 504 2.54 0.27 -19.68
N PRO A 505 3.06 1.47 -19.37
CA PRO A 505 3.23 2.54 -20.37
C PRO A 505 4.22 2.14 -21.48
N GLN A 506 5.30 1.44 -21.14
CA GLN A 506 6.31 0.94 -22.08
C GLN A 506 5.80 -0.21 -22.97
N LEU A 507 4.63 -0.78 -22.68
CA LEU A 507 4.01 -1.79 -23.54
C LEU A 507 3.21 -1.18 -24.70
N VAL A 508 2.89 0.12 -24.66
CA VAL A 508 2.06 0.80 -25.67
C VAL A 508 2.56 0.62 -27.12
N PRO A 509 3.86 0.76 -27.42
CA PRO A 509 4.36 0.54 -28.78
C PRO A 509 4.12 -0.86 -29.34
N ALA A 510 3.89 -1.88 -28.49
CA ALA A 510 3.68 -3.25 -28.94
C ALA A 510 2.29 -3.49 -29.56
N PHE A 511 1.31 -2.64 -29.27
CA PHE A 511 -0.06 -2.80 -29.77
C PHE A 511 -0.63 -1.56 -30.47
N ALA A 512 -0.06 -0.37 -30.27
CA ALA A 512 -0.49 0.80 -31.02
C ALA A 512 -0.35 0.55 -32.55
N PRO A 513 -1.34 0.91 -33.38
CA PRO A 513 -2.48 1.79 -33.10
C PRO A 513 -3.80 1.08 -32.72
N LYS A 514 -3.78 -0.20 -32.30
CA LYS A 514 -5.02 -0.97 -32.01
C LYS A 514 -5.88 -0.29 -30.93
N PRO A 515 -7.22 -0.35 -31.00
CA PRO A 515 -8.07 0.30 -30.01
C PRO A 515 -7.96 -0.27 -28.59
N LEU A 516 -7.93 0.62 -27.60
CA LEU A 516 -7.86 0.31 -26.18
C LEU A 516 -8.74 1.26 -25.36
N PHE A 517 -9.60 0.70 -24.50
CA PHE A 517 -10.38 1.45 -23.52
C PHE A 517 -9.93 1.11 -22.08
N ILE A 518 -9.51 2.11 -21.30
CA ILE A 518 -9.21 1.94 -19.87
C ILE A 518 -10.25 2.71 -19.06
N TYR A 519 -11.02 1.99 -18.24
CA TYR A 519 -11.88 2.58 -17.23
C TYR A 519 -11.26 2.36 -15.85
N GLY A 520 -10.99 3.45 -15.14
CA GLY A 520 -10.56 3.44 -13.73
C GLY A 520 -11.41 4.37 -12.88
N THR A 521 -11.16 4.36 -11.58
CA THR A 521 -11.86 5.22 -10.63
C THR A 521 -10.89 5.93 -9.68
N THR A 522 -11.33 7.02 -9.05
CA THR A 522 -10.48 7.89 -8.21
C THR A 522 -9.90 7.20 -6.98
N ASP A 523 -10.65 6.28 -6.39
CA ASP A 523 -10.33 5.58 -5.14
C ASP A 523 -10.19 4.06 -5.36
N ASP A 524 -9.77 3.65 -6.56
CA ASP A 524 -9.45 2.26 -6.87
C ASP A 524 -8.23 1.79 -6.06
N ALA A 525 -8.42 0.73 -5.27
CA ALA A 525 -7.34 0.14 -4.49
C ALA A 525 -6.31 -0.62 -5.36
N GLY A 526 -6.67 -1.02 -6.58
CA GLY A 526 -5.78 -1.75 -7.50
C GLY A 526 -4.85 -0.88 -8.32
N MET A 527 -5.21 0.36 -8.63
CA MET A 527 -4.33 1.28 -9.35
C MET A 527 -4.57 2.72 -8.92
N PRO A 528 -3.58 3.42 -8.36
CA PRO A 528 -3.74 4.83 -8.04
C PRO A 528 -3.92 5.66 -9.33
N VAL A 529 -4.68 6.76 -9.23
CA VAL A 529 -4.90 7.71 -10.33
C VAL A 529 -3.58 8.15 -10.96
N SER A 530 -2.52 8.34 -10.17
CA SER A 530 -1.21 8.72 -10.70
C SER A 530 -0.61 7.69 -11.66
N GLY A 531 -0.87 6.39 -11.45
CA GLY A 531 -0.45 5.34 -12.38
C GLY A 531 -1.23 5.36 -13.69
N ILE A 532 -2.53 5.63 -13.64
CA ILE A 532 -3.36 5.81 -14.85
C ILE A 532 -2.90 7.05 -15.62
N ARG A 533 -2.62 8.16 -14.94
CA ARG A 533 -2.10 9.40 -15.56
C ARG A 533 -0.71 9.20 -16.17
N ALA A 534 0.15 8.39 -15.56
CA ALA A 534 1.45 8.04 -16.13
C ALA A 534 1.30 7.25 -17.45
N PHE A 535 0.38 6.28 -17.48
CA PHE A 535 0.03 5.57 -18.71
C PHE A 535 -0.51 6.53 -19.78
N GLU A 536 -1.46 7.37 -19.41
CA GLU A 536 -2.07 8.37 -20.29
C GLU A 536 -1.04 9.28 -20.95
N SER A 537 -0.11 9.82 -20.14
CA SER A 537 0.94 10.75 -20.59
C SER A 537 1.93 10.12 -21.55
N SER A 538 2.11 8.80 -21.49
CA SER A 538 2.96 8.03 -22.40
C SER A 538 2.22 7.56 -23.64
N ALA A 539 0.96 7.13 -23.49
CA ALA A 539 0.21 6.46 -24.54
C ALA A 539 -0.33 7.43 -25.59
N TYR A 540 -0.94 8.56 -25.20
CA TYR A 540 -1.54 9.50 -26.16
C TYR A 540 -0.54 10.05 -27.18
N PRO A 541 0.69 10.48 -26.82
CA PRO A 541 1.67 10.93 -27.81
C PRO A 541 2.00 9.88 -28.89
N ILE A 542 2.07 8.59 -28.50
CA ILE A 542 2.31 7.49 -29.44
C ILE A 542 1.12 7.35 -30.39
N TYR A 543 -0.10 7.27 -29.86
CA TYR A 543 -1.31 7.17 -30.69
C TYR A 543 -1.53 8.38 -31.60
N GLU A 544 -1.21 9.59 -31.13
CA GLU A 544 -1.25 10.82 -31.94
C GLU A 544 -0.24 10.78 -33.09
N SER A 545 0.99 10.32 -32.84
CA SER A 545 2.01 10.18 -33.89
C SER A 545 1.61 9.19 -35.00
N LEU A 546 0.70 8.27 -34.70
CA LEU A 546 0.15 7.26 -35.62
C LEU A 546 -1.19 7.67 -36.24
N ASN A 547 -1.67 8.91 -36.03
CA ASN A 547 -3.00 9.37 -36.44
C ASN A 547 -4.15 8.48 -35.93
N ALA A 548 -3.98 7.91 -34.73
CA ALA A 548 -4.91 6.95 -34.15
C ALA A 548 -5.41 7.38 -32.77
N LYS A 549 -5.36 8.68 -32.44
CA LYS A 549 -5.75 9.21 -31.12
C LYS A 549 -7.11 8.68 -30.65
N ASP A 550 -8.10 8.62 -31.55
CA ASP A 550 -9.47 8.18 -31.24
C ASP A 550 -9.58 6.67 -30.90
N ASN A 551 -8.53 5.88 -31.18
CA ASN A 551 -8.46 4.48 -30.81
C ASN A 551 -8.11 4.28 -29.33
N LEU A 552 -7.57 5.28 -28.64
CA LEU A 552 -7.29 5.22 -27.20
C LEU A 552 -8.33 6.03 -26.43
N GLN A 553 -9.02 5.37 -25.49
CA GLN A 553 -9.92 6.04 -24.56
C GLN A 553 -9.57 5.69 -23.12
N ILE A 554 -9.28 6.71 -22.31
CA ILE A 554 -8.99 6.55 -20.88
C ILE A 554 -9.99 7.38 -20.09
N VAL A 555 -10.72 6.75 -19.18
CA VAL A 555 -11.75 7.36 -18.34
C VAL A 555 -11.42 7.10 -16.87
N ILE A 556 -11.49 8.15 -16.07
CA ILE A 556 -11.36 8.07 -14.60
C ILE A 556 -12.62 8.70 -14.02
N ASP A 557 -13.54 7.87 -13.52
CA ASP A 557 -14.77 8.32 -12.85
C ASP A 557 -14.56 8.38 -11.33
N GLU A 558 -15.36 9.16 -10.61
CA GLU A 558 -15.34 9.15 -9.14
C GLU A 558 -15.86 7.81 -8.60
N GLY A 559 -15.15 7.22 -7.63
CA GLY A 559 -15.60 5.99 -6.97
C GLY A 559 -14.48 5.06 -6.54
N GLN A 560 -14.89 3.91 -5.98
CA GLN A 560 -13.99 2.84 -5.54
C GLN A 560 -13.78 1.79 -6.64
N HIS A 561 -13.17 0.65 -6.30
CA HIS A 561 -13.03 -0.50 -7.20
C HIS A 561 -14.41 -1.09 -7.56
N ILE A 562 -14.95 -0.75 -8.74
CA ILE A 562 -16.32 -1.09 -9.14
C ILE A 562 -16.48 -1.30 -10.65
N LEU A 563 -17.32 -2.27 -11.03
CA LEU A 563 -17.92 -2.34 -12.36
C LEU A 563 -19.41 -1.96 -12.27
N SER A 564 -19.77 -0.80 -12.83
CA SER A 564 -21.16 -0.30 -12.89
C SER A 564 -21.78 -0.48 -14.28
N LYS A 565 -23.11 -0.40 -14.36
CA LYS A 565 -23.86 -0.34 -15.64
C LYS A 565 -23.42 0.84 -16.49
N ARG A 566 -23.12 1.98 -15.86
CA ARG A 566 -22.59 3.15 -16.55
C ARG A 566 -21.26 2.81 -17.22
N ALA A 567 -20.29 2.27 -16.48
CA ALA A 567 -18.99 1.89 -17.01
C ALA A 567 -19.15 0.89 -18.18
N PHE A 568 -19.96 -0.16 -17.97
CA PHE A 568 -20.27 -1.14 -19.00
C PHE A 568 -20.85 -0.51 -20.27
N ASN A 569 -21.86 0.35 -20.13
CA ASN A 569 -22.51 1.02 -21.27
C ASN A 569 -21.51 1.89 -22.06
N MET A 570 -20.62 2.62 -21.37
CA MET A 570 -19.61 3.44 -22.04
C MET A 570 -18.70 2.60 -22.93
N VAL A 571 -18.22 1.47 -22.43
CA VAL A 571 -17.37 0.54 -23.20
C VAL A 571 -18.15 -0.15 -24.30
N ALA A 572 -19.38 -0.60 -24.03
CA ALA A 572 -20.19 -1.28 -25.03
C ALA A 572 -20.56 -0.35 -26.19
N ASP A 573 -20.92 0.90 -25.90
CA ASP A 573 -21.21 1.90 -26.94
C ASP A 573 -19.94 2.28 -27.72
N TRP A 574 -18.78 2.33 -27.06
CA TRP A 574 -17.49 2.54 -27.72
C TRP A 574 -17.12 1.38 -28.65
N LEU A 575 -17.28 0.12 -28.21
CA LEU A 575 -17.04 -1.06 -29.03
C LEU A 575 -17.97 -1.09 -30.26
N CYS A 576 -19.24 -0.71 -30.11
CA CYS A 576 -20.15 -0.57 -31.24
C CYS A 576 -19.64 0.47 -32.26
N ARG A 577 -19.14 1.62 -31.80
CA ARG A 577 -18.62 2.68 -32.69
C ARG A 577 -17.39 2.24 -33.50
N ILE A 578 -16.44 1.54 -32.87
CA ILE A 578 -15.24 1.08 -33.58
C ILE A 578 -15.51 -0.11 -34.52
N ASN A 579 -16.61 -0.82 -34.32
CA ASN A 579 -16.97 -1.97 -35.14
C ASN A 579 -17.63 -1.58 -36.48
N GLY A 580 -18.17 -0.36 -36.59
CA GLY A 580 -18.87 0.15 -37.78
C GLY A 580 -20.35 -0.15 -37.75
#